data_AF-A0A918IIH8-F1
#
_entry.id   AF-A0A918IIH8-F1
#
_cell.length_a   1.000
_cell.length_b   1.000
_cell.length_c   1.000
_cell.angle_alpha   90.00
_cell.angle_beta   90.00
_cell.angle_gamma   90.00
#
_symmetry.space_group_name_H-M   'P 1'
#
loop_
_entity.id
_entity.type
_entity.pdbx_description
1 polymer ?
#
loop_
_entity_poly.entity_id
_entity_poly.type
_entity_poly.pdbx_seq_one_letter_code
_entity_poly.pdbx_strand_id
1 'polypeptide(L)'
;MAWSTARRAAAAALTVTAAIAGGFATATPASASVVVTCPPYPIWSHGIELWGNGVTTCIAGTPDPTTYLDIEHVQHVTSGVNRARVAMLGLPDLYINPGQSIPVPDVTVLAVQILA
;
A
#
# COMPACT_ATOMS: atom_id res chain seq x y z
N MET A 1 -0.74 39.55 -4.31
CA MET A 1 -0.28 38.91 -3.06
C MET A 1 -1.50 38.42 -2.29
N ALA A 2 -1.72 37.11 -2.21
CA ALA A 2 -2.48 36.43 -1.16
C ALA A 2 -2.29 34.92 -1.31
N TRP A 3 -1.61 34.32 -0.33
CA TRP A 3 -1.58 32.87 -0.06
C TRP A 3 -2.94 32.40 0.47
N SER A 4 -3.33 31.16 0.14
CA SER A 4 -4.09 30.29 1.06
C SER A 4 -4.15 28.86 0.49
N THR A 5 -3.27 27.95 0.92
CA THR A 5 -3.48 26.94 1.99
C THR A 5 -4.40 25.79 1.58
N ALA A 6 -3.79 24.62 1.42
CA ALA A 6 -4.40 23.33 1.17
C ALA A 6 -5.63 23.04 2.05
N ARG A 7 -6.72 22.56 1.43
CA ARG A 7 -7.76 21.82 2.15
C ARG A 7 -7.54 20.33 1.92
N ARG A 8 -6.98 19.67 2.95
CA ARG A 8 -7.09 18.23 3.16
C ARG A 8 -8.58 17.87 3.10
N ALA A 9 -9.00 17.20 2.03
CA ALA A 9 -10.32 16.58 1.99
C ALA A 9 -10.26 15.35 2.91
N ALA A 10 -10.73 15.53 4.15
CA ALA A 10 -11.04 14.42 5.03
C ALA A 10 -12.07 13.55 4.29
N ALA A 11 -11.70 12.32 3.94
CA ALA A 11 -12.62 11.34 3.43
C ALA A 11 -13.57 10.94 4.57
N ALA A 12 -14.64 11.70 4.74
CA ALA A 12 -15.76 11.30 5.56
C ALA A 12 -16.38 10.06 4.92
N ALA A 13 -16.19 8.91 5.54
CA ALA A 13 -16.88 7.68 5.16
C ALA A 13 -18.39 7.89 5.34
N LEU A 14 -19.09 8.20 4.26
CA LEU A 14 -20.55 8.17 4.20
C LEU A 14 -20.97 6.70 4.19
N THR A 15 -21.26 6.15 5.38
CA THR A 15 -21.91 4.85 5.51
C THR A 15 -23.34 4.98 5.00
N VAL A 16 -23.56 4.67 3.72
CA VAL A 16 -24.91 4.55 3.15
C VAL A 16 -25.46 3.18 3.55
N THR A 17 -26.30 3.16 4.58
CA THR A 17 -27.04 1.95 4.94
C THR A 17 -28.25 1.83 4.01
N ALA A 18 -28.14 0.97 2.98
CA ALA A 18 -29.30 0.60 2.19
C ALA A 18 -29.98 -0.62 2.84
N ALA A 19 -31.18 -0.41 3.40
CA ALA A 19 -32.01 -1.51 3.87
C ALA A 19 -32.67 -2.19 2.66
N ILE A 20 -32.16 -3.35 2.26
CA ILE A 20 -32.83 -4.25 1.32
C ILE A 20 -33.45 -5.38 2.13
N ALA A 21 -34.70 -5.70 1.81
CA ALA A 21 -35.58 -6.61 2.56
C ALA A 21 -34.84 -7.85 3.11
N GLY A 22 -34.62 -7.88 4.42
CA GLY A 22 -34.11 -9.05 5.15
C GLY A 22 -32.65 -9.02 5.60
N GLY A 23 -31.86 -7.99 5.31
CA GLY A 23 -30.48 -7.92 5.80
C GLY A 23 -29.82 -6.56 5.64
N PHE A 24 -29.02 -6.16 6.64
CA PHE A 24 -28.14 -5.00 6.51
C PHE A 24 -26.94 -5.40 5.65
N ALA A 25 -26.89 -4.90 4.42
CA ALA A 25 -25.66 -4.94 3.63
C ALA A 25 -24.79 -3.73 4.03
N THR A 26 -23.79 -3.96 4.88
CA THR A 26 -22.74 -2.97 5.14
C THR A 26 -21.74 -3.01 4.00
N ALA A 27 -21.76 -2.02 3.11
CA ALA A 27 -20.64 -1.78 2.22
C ALA A 27 -19.49 -1.21 3.06
N THR A 28 -18.58 -2.07 3.52
CA THR A 28 -17.29 -1.63 4.02
C THR A 28 -16.59 -0.84 2.90
N PRO A 29 -16.01 0.34 3.17
CA PRO A 29 -15.26 1.06 2.16
C PRO A 29 -14.18 0.14 1.59
N ALA A 30 -13.99 0.18 0.28
CA ALA A 30 -12.88 -0.51 -0.39
C ALA A 30 -11.59 -0.13 0.34
N SER A 31 -10.98 -1.11 0.99
CA SER A 31 -9.94 -0.90 2.00
C SER A 31 -8.71 -0.28 1.37
N ALA A 32 -8.43 0.98 1.69
CA ALA A 32 -7.18 1.67 1.35
C ALA A 32 -5.95 0.80 1.66
N SER A 33 -4.88 0.90 0.88
CA SER A 33 -3.65 0.19 1.19
C SER A 33 -3.03 0.67 2.50
N VAL A 34 -2.72 -0.28 3.38
CA VAL A 34 -2.26 -0.05 4.75
C VAL A 34 -1.04 -0.92 5.07
N VAL A 35 -0.20 -0.43 5.99
CA VAL A 35 0.86 -1.24 6.58
C VAL A 35 0.21 -2.26 7.51
N VAL A 36 0.58 -3.52 7.36
CA VAL A 36 0.10 -4.63 8.17
C VAL A 36 1.26 -5.37 8.79
N THR A 37 0.98 -6.08 9.89
CA THR A 37 1.94 -7.02 10.46
C THR A 37 2.25 -8.11 9.43
N CYS A 38 3.53 -8.32 9.16
CA CYS A 38 3.96 -9.40 8.29
C CYS A 38 3.60 -10.76 8.91
N PRO A 39 2.95 -11.67 8.16
CA PRO A 39 2.68 -13.00 8.66
C PRO A 39 3.99 -13.75 8.91
N PRO A 40 3.99 -14.71 9.85
CA PRO A 40 5.19 -15.46 10.17
C PRO A 40 5.70 -16.26 8.97
N TYR A 41 4.82 -16.91 8.18
CA TYR A 41 5.14 -17.63 6.92
C TYR A 41 3.83 -17.99 6.17
N PRO A 42 3.84 -18.19 4.83
CA PRO A 42 4.93 -17.90 3.91
C PRO A 42 4.99 -16.40 3.60
N ILE A 43 6.20 -15.90 3.41
CA ILE A 43 6.53 -14.47 3.34
C ILE A 43 6.24 -13.87 1.95
N TRP A 44 5.13 -14.29 1.32
CA TRP A 44 4.65 -13.86 -0.01
C TRP A 44 3.11 -13.89 -0.10
N SER A 45 2.38 -13.56 0.96
CA SER A 45 0.99 -14.01 1.09
C SER A 45 -0.09 -12.92 1.08
N HIS A 46 0.24 -11.62 1.22
CA HIS A 46 -0.81 -10.60 1.41
C HIS A 46 -0.70 -9.33 0.57
N GLY A 47 0.39 -9.13 -0.17
CA GLY A 47 0.50 -7.97 -1.05
C GLY A 47 1.93 -7.63 -1.39
N ILE A 48 2.36 -6.42 -1.03
CA ILE A 48 3.70 -5.88 -1.28
C ILE A 48 4.52 -5.95 0.00
N GLU A 49 5.74 -6.44 -0.07
CA GLU A 49 6.60 -6.54 1.10
C GLU A 49 7.96 -5.91 0.79
N LEU A 50 8.42 -5.08 1.72
CA LEU A 50 9.65 -4.31 1.64
C LEU A 50 10.62 -4.86 2.68
N TRP A 51 11.80 -5.26 2.24
CA TRP A 51 12.78 -5.96 3.07
C TRP A 51 14.03 -5.12 3.22
N GLY A 52 14.44 -4.85 4.46
CA GLY A 52 15.60 -4.03 4.75
C GLY A 52 16.10 -4.22 6.18
N ASN A 53 17.43 -4.30 6.36
CA ASN A 53 18.08 -4.38 7.68
C ASN A 53 17.47 -5.38 8.68
N GLY A 54 17.03 -6.55 8.19
CA GLY A 54 16.39 -7.59 9.02
C GLY A 54 14.95 -7.27 9.46
N VAL A 55 14.37 -6.21 8.94
CA VAL A 55 12.97 -5.81 9.12
C VAL A 55 12.21 -6.03 7.81
N THR A 56 10.98 -6.52 7.93
CA THR A 56 10.05 -6.64 6.81
C THR A 56 8.86 -5.73 7.07
N THR A 57 8.53 -4.90 6.10
CA THR A 57 7.30 -4.11 6.12
C THR A 57 6.34 -4.63 5.07
N CYS A 58 5.14 -5.00 5.49
CA CYS A 58 4.12 -5.57 4.62
C CYS A 58 3.02 -4.54 4.37
N ILE A 59 2.62 -4.39 3.11
CA ILE A 59 1.54 -3.52 2.66
C ILE A 59 0.47 -4.40 2.00
N ALA A 60 -0.75 -4.30 2.49
CA ALA A 60 -1.91 -4.99 1.96
C ALA A 60 -3.06 -4.01 1.73
N GLY A 61 -3.97 -4.34 0.81
CA GLY A 61 -5.17 -3.55 0.55
C GLY A 61 -5.64 -3.63 -0.89
N THR A 62 -6.62 -2.81 -1.23
CA THR A 62 -7.13 -2.69 -2.61
C THR A 62 -6.35 -1.62 -3.39
N PRO A 63 -6.46 -1.62 -4.73
CA PRO A 63 -5.95 -0.53 -5.54
C PRO A 63 -6.51 0.81 -5.07
N ASP A 64 -5.64 1.82 -4.98
CA ASP A 64 -5.88 3.15 -4.42
C ASP A 64 -6.31 3.21 -2.93
N PRO A 65 -5.88 4.26 -2.17
CA PRO A 65 -4.93 5.32 -2.51
C PRO A 65 -3.47 4.95 -2.23
N THR A 66 -2.51 5.68 -2.83
CA THR A 66 -1.07 5.58 -2.53
C THR A 66 -0.78 5.67 -1.02
N THR A 67 -0.03 4.70 -0.49
CA THR A 67 0.44 4.69 0.90
C THR A 67 1.83 5.32 0.97
N TYR A 68 1.98 6.41 1.73
CA TYR A 68 3.28 7.06 1.98
C TYR A 68 3.96 6.45 3.21
N LEU A 69 5.18 5.96 3.01
CA LEU A 69 5.90 5.07 3.91
C LEU A 69 7.38 5.38 3.74
N ASP A 70 7.95 6.25 4.56
CA ASP A 70 9.38 6.58 4.48
C ASP A 70 10.17 5.42 5.10
N ILE A 71 10.57 4.44 4.28
CA ILE A 71 11.24 3.21 4.72
C ILE A 71 12.65 3.19 4.15
N GLU A 72 13.62 3.36 5.02
CA GLU A 72 15.04 3.34 4.69
C GLU A 72 15.56 1.90 4.58
N HIS A 73 16.69 1.77 3.88
CA HIS A 73 17.44 0.52 3.77
C HIS A 73 16.71 -0.66 3.14
N VAL A 74 15.78 -0.39 2.22
CA VAL A 74 15.11 -1.44 1.45
C VAL A 74 16.09 -2.00 0.43
N GLN A 75 16.27 -3.31 0.45
CA GLN A 75 17.19 -4.07 -0.42
C GLN A 75 16.45 -5.13 -1.24
N HIS A 76 15.21 -5.46 -0.84
CA HIS A 76 14.37 -6.40 -1.58
C HIS A 76 12.92 -5.94 -1.58
N VAL A 77 12.24 -6.10 -2.71
CA VAL A 77 10.80 -5.88 -2.84
C VAL A 77 10.17 -7.17 -3.36
N THR A 78 9.16 -7.69 -2.68
CA THR A 78 8.39 -8.85 -3.12
C THR A 78 6.93 -8.49 -3.28
N SER A 79 6.26 -9.21 -4.16
CA SER A 79 4.81 -9.21 -4.23
C SER A 79 4.27 -10.62 -4.37
N GLY A 80 3.35 -11.00 -3.48
CA GLY A 80 2.62 -12.25 -3.59
C GLY A 80 1.48 -12.16 -4.60
N VAL A 81 0.54 -11.25 -4.33
CA VAL A 81 -0.79 -11.24 -4.99
C VAL A 81 -1.14 -9.91 -5.66
N ASN A 82 -0.40 -8.83 -5.39
CA ASN A 82 -0.72 -7.50 -5.91
C ASN A 82 0.23 -7.05 -7.00
N ARG A 83 -0.26 -6.24 -7.91
CA ARG A 83 0.61 -5.38 -8.72
C ARG A 83 0.81 -4.07 -7.97
N ALA A 84 2.02 -3.52 -7.96
CA ALA A 84 2.26 -2.22 -7.35
C ALA A 84 3.32 -1.39 -8.04
N ARG A 85 3.21 -0.07 -7.82
CA ARG A 85 4.27 0.90 -8.05
C ARG A 85 4.90 1.27 -6.71
N VAL A 86 6.22 1.17 -6.62
CA VAL A 86 7.03 1.53 -5.46
C VAL A 86 7.87 2.74 -5.82
N ALA A 87 7.59 3.87 -5.19
CA ALA A 87 8.33 5.11 -5.38
C ALA A 87 9.58 5.09 -4.50
N MET A 88 10.74 5.22 -5.12
CA MET A 88 12.04 5.16 -4.45
C MET A 88 12.73 6.52 -4.51
N LEU A 89 13.44 6.89 -3.44
CA LEU A 89 14.19 8.12 -3.40
C LEU A 89 15.44 8.02 -4.29
N GLY A 90 15.58 8.95 -5.23
CA GLY A 90 16.77 9.03 -6.09
C GLY A 90 16.85 7.98 -7.20
N LEU A 91 15.82 7.15 -7.36
CA LEU A 91 15.71 6.13 -8.40
C LEU A 91 14.37 6.22 -9.13
N PRO A 92 14.26 5.66 -10.36
CA PRO A 92 12.96 5.51 -11.01
C PRO A 92 12.05 4.59 -10.19
N ASP A 93 10.74 4.79 -10.31
CA ASP A 93 9.77 3.93 -9.63
C ASP A 93 9.91 2.48 -10.09
N LEU A 94 9.80 1.56 -9.14
CA LEU A 94 9.77 0.14 -9.41
C LEU A 94 8.33 -0.31 -9.63
N TYR A 95 8.08 -1.07 -10.68
CA TYR A 95 6.82 -1.75 -10.90
C TYR A 95 7.00 -3.23 -10.64
N ILE A 96 6.23 -3.77 -9.71
CA ILE A 96 6.27 -5.18 -9.32
C ILE A 96 4.91 -5.83 -9.59
N ASN A 97 4.92 -7.02 -10.17
CA ASN A 97 3.73 -7.84 -10.44
C ASN A 97 3.59 -8.96 -9.41
N PRO A 98 2.40 -9.59 -9.31
CA PRO A 98 2.19 -10.75 -8.44
C PRO A 98 3.21 -11.87 -8.72
N GLY A 99 3.69 -12.52 -7.67
CA GLY A 99 4.68 -13.60 -7.70
C GLY A 99 6.12 -13.15 -8.00
N GLN A 100 6.39 -11.83 -8.04
CA GLN A 100 7.73 -11.33 -8.31
C GLN A 100 8.50 -11.02 -7.03
N SER A 101 9.81 -11.18 -7.14
CA SER A 101 10.80 -10.90 -6.11
C SER A 101 11.95 -10.17 -6.79
N ILE A 102 12.12 -8.89 -6.47
CA ILE A 102 13.06 -7.99 -7.15
C ILE A 102 14.06 -7.45 -6.13
N PRO A 103 15.35 -7.80 -6.24
CA PRO A 103 16.38 -7.14 -5.46
C PRO A 103 16.55 -5.69 -5.94
N VAL A 104 16.71 -4.77 -5.00
CA VAL A 104 16.96 -3.35 -5.27
C VAL A 104 18.27 -2.95 -4.58
N PRO A 105 19.01 -1.95 -5.11
CA PRO A 105 20.08 -1.35 -4.33
C PRO A 105 19.50 -0.79 -3.01
N ASP A 106 20.32 -0.67 -1.97
CA ASP A 106 19.92 -0.11 -0.69
C ASP A 106 19.32 1.30 -0.88
N VAL A 107 18.01 1.42 -0.70
CA VAL A 107 17.22 2.62 -1.04
C VAL A 107 16.18 2.95 0.02
N THR A 108 15.79 4.22 0.04
CA THR A 108 14.59 4.67 0.75
C THR A 108 13.37 4.54 -0.15
N VAL A 109 12.37 3.77 0.28
CA VAL A 109 11.03 3.79 -0.33
C VAL A 109 10.26 4.94 0.27
N LEU A 110 9.56 5.71 -0.56
CA LEU A 110 8.77 6.88 -0.14
C LEU A 110 7.27 6.57 -0.13
N ALA A 111 6.84 5.73 -1.07
CA ALA A 111 5.44 5.39 -1.22
C ALA A 111 5.25 4.07 -1.98
N VAL A 112 4.13 3.42 -1.71
CA VAL A 112 3.66 2.23 -2.41
C VAL A 112 2.23 2.47 -2.87
N GLN A 113 1.94 2.16 -4.13
CA GLN A 113 0.60 2.20 -4.69
C GLN A 113 0.24 0.83 -5.25
N ILE A 114 -0.76 0.19 -4.68
CA ILE A 114 -1.35 -1.02 -5.26
C ILE A 114 -2.12 -0.62 -6.52
N LEU A 115 -1.85 -1.34 -7.61
CA LEU A 115 -2.46 -1.15 -8.92
C LEU A 115 -3.54 -2.20 -9.14
N ALA A 116 -4.56 -1.83 -9.91
CA ALA A 116 -5.63 -2.74 -10.34
C ALA A 116 -5.16 -3.72 -11.42
#